data_AF-D1P154-F1
#
_entry.id   AF-D1P154-F1
#
_cell.length_a   1.000
_cell.length_b   1.000
_cell.length_c   1.000
_cell.angle_alpha   90.00
_cell.angle_beta   90.00
_cell.angle_gamma   90.00
#
_symmetry.space_group_name_H-M   'P 1'
#
loop_
_entity.id
_entity.type
_entity.pdbx_description
1 polymer ?
#
loop_
_entity_poly.entity_id
_entity_poly.type
_entity_poly.pdbx_seq_one_letter_code
_entity_poly.pdbx_strand_id
1 'polypeptide(L)'
;MTKCDGCYERVAEGKKPICVESCPLRALDMAPIEELRAKYGDLAEIAPLPSAEYTHPNIVLKLNANSKPVGDTTGHLANPEEV
;
A
#
# COMPACT_ATOMS: atom_id res chain seq x y z
N MET A 1 -4.95 -19.41 -8.44
CA MET A 1 -4.07 -18.39 -7.82
C MET A 1 -4.97 -17.23 -7.44
N THR A 2 -5.04 -16.88 -6.15
CA THR A 2 -5.96 -15.87 -5.63
C THR A 2 -5.15 -14.75 -5.00
N LYS A 3 -5.48 -13.50 -5.33
CA LYS A 3 -4.81 -12.29 -4.81
C LYS A 3 -5.85 -11.20 -4.53
N CYS A 4 -5.41 -10.09 -3.94
CA CYS A 4 -6.27 -8.92 -3.79
C CYS A 4 -6.87 -8.48 -5.13
N ASP A 5 -8.18 -8.27 -5.14
CA ASP A 5 -8.99 -7.84 -6.28
C ASP A 5 -9.57 -6.42 -6.08
N GLY A 6 -9.19 -5.74 -5.01
CA GLY A 6 -9.71 -4.42 -4.65
C GLY A 6 -11.18 -4.43 -4.20
N CYS A 7 -11.73 -5.59 -3.82
CA CYS A 7 -13.16 -5.76 -3.52
C CYS A 7 -14.04 -5.28 -4.67
N TYR A 8 -13.72 -5.63 -5.92
CA TYR A 8 -14.33 -5.07 -7.13
C TYR A 8 -15.87 -5.11 -7.12
N GLU A 9 -16.49 -6.18 -6.59
CA GLU A 9 -17.95 -6.31 -6.48
C GLU A 9 -18.55 -5.24 -5.56
N ARG A 10 -17.90 -4.98 -4.42
CA ARG A 10 -18.34 -3.95 -3.47
C ARG A 10 -18.18 -2.56 -4.07
N VAL A 11 -17.05 -2.31 -4.76
CA VAL A 11 -16.79 -1.04 -5.42
C VAL A 11 -17.81 -0.79 -6.54
N ALA A 12 -18.22 -1.82 -7.29
CA ALA A 12 -19.27 -1.74 -8.30
C ALA A 12 -20.64 -1.34 -7.70
N GLU A 13 -20.90 -1.70 -6.44
CA GLU A 13 -22.08 -1.28 -5.68
C GLU A 13 -21.91 0.08 -4.97
N GLY A 14 -20.81 0.79 -5.20
CA GLY A 14 -20.51 2.07 -4.54
C GLY A 14 -20.09 1.95 -3.07
N LYS A 15 -19.80 0.74 -2.59
CA LYS A 15 -19.29 0.48 -1.24
C LYS A 15 -17.77 0.56 -1.23
N LYS A 16 -17.20 0.91 -0.08
CA LYS A 16 -15.75 0.85 0.12
C LYS A 16 -15.26 -0.60 0.21
N PRO A 17 -13.97 -0.86 -0.14
CA PRO A 17 -13.33 -2.13 0.15
C PRO A 17 -13.39 -2.46 1.63
N ILE A 18 -13.46 -3.75 1.95
CA ILE A 18 -13.69 -4.20 3.34
C ILE A 18 -12.56 -3.77 4.29
N CYS A 19 -11.30 -3.75 3.83
CA CYS A 19 -10.17 -3.30 4.62
C CYS A 19 -10.20 -1.78 4.89
N VAL A 20 -10.70 -0.99 3.94
CA VAL A 20 -10.85 0.46 4.09
C VAL A 20 -12.01 0.77 5.05
N GLU A 21 -13.16 0.10 4.88
CA GLU A 21 -14.33 0.29 5.73
C GLU A 21 -14.08 -0.15 7.18
N SER A 22 -13.38 -1.27 7.37
CA SER A 22 -13.11 -1.81 8.71
C SER A 22 -12.00 -1.11 9.47
N CYS A 23 -11.21 -0.23 8.82
CA CYS A 23 -10.06 0.41 9.45
C CYS A 23 -10.48 1.43 10.53
N PRO A 24 -10.31 1.13 11.84
CA PRO A 24 -10.75 2.06 12.90
C PRO A 24 -9.91 3.33 12.95
N LEU A 25 -8.65 3.25 12.50
CA LEU A 25 -7.71 4.36 12.49
C LEU A 25 -7.86 5.28 11.28
N ARG A 26 -8.67 4.89 10.28
CA ARG A 26 -8.80 5.60 8.99
C ARG A 26 -7.44 5.79 8.30
N ALA A 27 -6.56 4.79 8.44
CA ALA A 27 -5.22 4.78 7.85
C ALA A 27 -5.23 4.30 6.39
N LEU A 28 -6.29 3.61 5.97
CA LEU A 28 -6.46 3.09 4.62
C LEU A 28 -7.52 3.89 3.88
N ASP A 29 -7.29 4.10 2.58
CA ASP A 29 -8.21 4.78 1.68
C ASP A 29 -8.14 4.13 0.29
N MET A 30 -9.21 4.23 -0.48
CA MET A 30 -9.23 3.78 -1.88
C MET A 30 -10.05 4.76 -2.72
N ALA A 31 -9.40 5.35 -3.72
CA ALA A 31 -9.94 6.31 -4.66
C ALA A 31 -9.10 6.25 -5.95
N PRO A 32 -9.48 6.96 -7.04
CA PRO A 32 -8.59 7.16 -8.18
C PRO A 32 -7.21 7.67 -7.73
N ILE A 33 -6.14 7.13 -8.33
CA ILE A 33 -4.76 7.34 -7.84
C ILE A 33 -4.37 8.83 -7.80
N GLU A 34 -4.83 9.61 -8.77
CA GLU A 34 -4.57 11.05 -8.84
C GLU A 34 -5.19 11.81 -7.64
N GLU A 35 -6.36 11.39 -7.16
CA GLU A 35 -6.98 11.98 -5.97
C GLU A 35 -6.19 11.63 -4.70
N LEU A 36 -5.70 10.39 -4.60
CA LEU A 36 -4.87 9.95 -3.48
C LEU A 36 -3.54 10.69 -3.46
N ARG A 37 -2.92 10.86 -4.62
CA ARG A 37 -1.66 11.60 -4.79
C ARG A 37 -1.81 13.07 -4.42
N ALA A 38 -2.86 13.73 -4.91
CA ALA A 38 -3.16 15.10 -4.53
C ALA A 38 -3.38 15.27 -3.02
N LYS A 39 -3.97 14.28 -2.35
CA LYS A 39 -4.31 14.34 -0.92
C LYS A 39 -3.15 13.94 0.00
N TYR A 40 -2.34 12.96 -0.40
CA TYR A 40 -1.38 12.29 0.48
C TYR A 40 0.08 12.35 -0.02
N GLY A 41 0.33 12.83 -1.25
CA GLY A 41 1.65 12.88 -1.89
C GLY A 41 1.90 11.71 -2.83
N ASP A 42 3.10 11.66 -3.41
CA ASP A 42 3.40 10.75 -4.54
C ASP A 42 4.29 9.55 -4.19
N LEU A 43 4.64 9.40 -2.91
CA LEU A 43 5.58 8.35 -2.51
C LEU A 43 4.94 6.97 -2.68
N ALA A 44 5.54 6.14 -3.54
CA ALA A 44 5.08 4.79 -3.85
C ALA A 44 6.15 3.71 -3.59
N GLU A 45 7.22 4.05 -2.87
CA GLU A 45 8.34 3.14 -2.57
C GLU A 45 8.89 3.34 -1.15
N ILE A 46 9.31 2.24 -0.54
CA ILE A 46 9.88 2.15 0.82
C ILE A 46 10.58 0.78 0.96
N ALA A 47 11.62 0.63 1.77
CA ALA A 47 12.11 -0.71 2.11
C ALA A 47 11.05 -1.51 2.92
N PRO A 48 10.90 -2.83 2.67
CA PRO A 48 11.71 -3.67 1.78
C PRO A 48 11.17 -3.81 0.34
N LEU A 49 10.20 -2.99 -0.08
CA LEU A 49 9.67 -3.06 -1.45
C LEU A 49 10.77 -2.69 -2.46
N PRO A 50 10.76 -3.28 -3.68
CA PRO A 50 11.63 -2.86 -4.76
C PRO A 50 11.25 -1.45 -5.26
N SER A 51 12.11 -0.85 -6.09
CA SER A 51 11.84 0.46 -6.71
C SER A 51 10.49 0.46 -7.45
N ALA A 52 9.76 1.57 -7.34
CA ALA A 52 8.47 1.74 -8.01
C ALA A 52 8.58 1.63 -9.54
N GLU A 53 9.74 1.93 -10.13
CA GLU A 53 10.02 1.88 -11.57
C GLU A 53 9.77 0.50 -12.20
N TYR A 54 9.90 -0.58 -11.43
CA TYR A 54 9.71 -1.93 -11.97
C TYR A 54 8.27 -2.23 -12.38
N THR A 55 7.29 -1.74 -11.62
CA THR A 55 5.87 -2.13 -11.80
C THR A 55 4.91 -0.96 -11.81
N HIS A 56 5.38 0.26 -11.53
CA HIS A 56 4.56 1.47 -11.43
C HIS A 56 3.31 1.25 -10.55
N PRO A 57 3.50 0.89 -9.26
CA PRO A 57 2.39 0.47 -8.41
C PRO A 57 1.41 1.62 -8.16
N ASN A 58 0.11 1.32 -8.17
CA ASN A 58 -0.96 2.25 -7.83
C ASN A 58 -1.19 2.31 -6.31
N ILE A 59 -0.18 2.78 -5.58
CA ILE A 59 -0.24 2.97 -4.13
C ILE A 59 0.34 4.34 -3.76
N VAL A 60 -0.08 4.86 -2.61
CA VAL A 60 0.51 6.04 -1.97
C VAL A 60 0.80 5.70 -0.52
N LEU A 61 2.01 6.00 -0.07
CA LEU A 61 2.51 5.63 1.25
C LEU A 61 2.84 6.88 2.06
N LYS A 62 2.17 7.01 3.22
CA LYS A 62 2.57 7.98 4.24
C LYS A 62 3.44 7.29 5.28
N LEU A 63 4.72 7.65 5.29
CA LEU A 63 5.71 7.00 6.13
C LEU A 63 5.62 7.43 7.59
N ASN A 64 6.00 6.53 8.49
CA ASN A 64 6.22 6.85 9.89
C ASN A 64 7.69 7.20 10.13
N ALA A 65 8.02 7.68 11.33
CA ALA A 65 9.37 8.15 11.67
C ALA A 65 10.46 7.06 11.60
N ASN A 66 10.08 5.78 11.62
CA ASN A 66 11.00 4.63 11.62
C ASN A 66 11.13 3.99 10.24
N SER A 67 10.39 4.47 9.23
CA SER A 67 10.46 3.97 7.87
C SER A 67 11.85 4.18 7.26
N LYS A 68 12.25 3.26 6.36
CA LYS A 68 13.55 3.28 5.68
C LYS A 68 13.39 3.43 4.16
N PRO A 69 14.28 4.18 3.48
CA PRO A 69 14.19 4.37 2.04
C PRO A 69 14.37 3.04 1.29
N VAL A 70 13.88 2.98 0.05
CA VAL A 70 14.10 1.83 -0.85
C VAL A 70 15.59 1.50 -0.94
N GLY A 71 15.92 0.20 -0.93
CA GLY A 71 17.30 -0.29 -0.97
C GLY A 71 18.01 -0.35 0.39
N ASP A 72 17.40 0.10 1.49
CA ASP A 72 17.95 -0.12 2.83
C ASP A 72 17.99 -1.63 3.17
N THR A 73 19.18 -2.11 3.56
CA THR A 73 19.45 -3.52 3.88
C THR A 73 19.71 -3.77 5.37
N THR A 74 19.39 -2.80 6.24
CA THR A 74 19.63 -2.91 7.69
C THR A 74 18.62 -3.82 8.39
N GLY A 75 17.51 -4.15 7.72
CA GLY A 75 16.54 -5.14 8.16
C GLY A 75 17.09 -6.57 8.10
N HIS A 76 16.48 -7.47 8.85
CA HIS A 76 16.81 -8.90 8.83
C HIS A 76 15.53 -9.73 8.80
N LEU A 77 15.63 -10.95 8.25
CA LEU A 77 14.54 -11.90 8.25
C LEU A 77 14.36 -12.45 9.67
N ALA A 78 13.27 -12.07 10.33
CA ALA A 78 12.98 -12.49 11.69
C ALA A 78 12.49 -13.96 11.77
N ASN A 79 11.81 -14.44 10.73
CA ASN A 79 11.35 -15.83 10.63
C ASN A 79 11.80 -16.47 9.31
N PRO A 80 12.88 -17.27 9.31
CA PRO A 80 13.37 -17.95 8.11
C PRO A 80 12.40 -18.95 7.48
N GLU A 81 11.38 -19.42 8.21
CA GLU A 81 10.42 -20.41 7.70
C GLU A 81 9.28 -19.77 6.87
N GLU A 82 9.16 -18.45 6.85
CA GLU A 82 8.09 -17.70 6.15
C GLU A 82 8.44 -17.24 4.73
N VAL A 83 9.55 -17.73 4.16
CA VAL A 83 10.07 -17.32 2.84
C VAL A 83 10.08 -18.47 1.84
#